data_AF-A0A397TEI0-F1
#
_entry.id   AF-A0A397TEI0-F1
#
_cell.length_a   1.000
_cell.length_b   1.000
_cell.length_c   1.000
_cell.angle_alpha   90.00
_cell.angle_beta   90.00
_cell.angle_gamma   90.00
#
_symmetry.space_group_name_H-M   'P 1'
#
loop_
_entity.id
_entity.type
_entity.pdbx_description
1 polymer ?
#
loop_
_entity_poly.entity_id
_entity_poly.type
_entity_poly.pdbx_seq_one_letter_code
_entity_poly.pdbx_strand_id
1 'polypeptide(L)'
;MSLDSFSGSIRLIPEGTEVYKLNPTEFIKQLRSNISSILPVDPERLESNGPYQIDTSVSPEQLIIPLQIKSTNDRYQRNAINLQKDLHIMIQNKGFTQLSMYQYTSLLDQTYGYQENVDIKHILQENKGLIIAMIIVSLILVLIFLLAKKRNNRGNNIIIFRIVLSIVAFILDGLFVYKHGADVKPLFIPSLTIFVLSTCFNLLSASMILIFETFQNDEFINWFKSHATISSIFTLLAATNIEILNILSSRFAGMNLFTAKFSKKAQTLIFWLGIITFIMKDVPQFIIQIIYKSEITITYNIIPLLTLITSSLTITFNIIGKLYNSIIQWQEHRLVIANDFNKDNKQG
;
A
#
# COMPACT_ATOMS: atom_id res chain seq x y z
N MET A 1 32.99 9.45 -10.29
CA MET A 1 32.82 9.86 -8.89
C MET A 1 31.41 10.42 -8.80
N SER A 2 30.50 9.81 -8.04
CA SER A 2 29.09 10.22 -8.05
C SER A 2 28.94 11.64 -7.49
N LEU A 3 28.18 12.46 -8.21
CA LEU A 3 27.80 13.84 -7.84
C LEU A 3 26.57 13.87 -6.92
N ASP A 4 26.26 12.75 -6.28
CA ASP A 4 24.99 12.56 -5.62
C ASP A 4 25.06 13.09 -4.18
N SER A 5 24.04 13.84 -3.80
CA SER A 5 23.77 14.17 -2.39
C SER A 5 23.36 12.89 -1.66
N PHE A 6 23.77 12.76 -0.41
CA PHE A 6 23.43 11.60 0.43
C PHE A 6 22.37 12.01 1.43
N SER A 7 21.20 11.37 1.35
CA SER A 7 20.14 11.52 2.35
C SER A 7 20.19 10.32 3.28
N GLY A 8 20.24 10.59 4.57
CA GLY A 8 20.32 9.56 5.58
C GLY A 8 19.83 10.08 6.91
N SER A 9 20.25 9.42 7.98
CA SER A 9 19.78 9.69 9.31
C SER A 9 20.78 9.29 10.38
N ILE A 10 20.52 9.81 11.57
CA ILE A 10 21.27 9.56 12.78
C ILE A 10 20.28 9.35 13.92
N ARG A 11 20.58 8.43 14.85
CA ARG A 11 19.75 8.15 16.02
C ARG A 11 20.32 8.82 17.25
N LEU A 12 19.46 9.30 18.13
CA LEU A 12 19.80 9.83 19.42
C LEU A 12 19.78 8.74 20.49
N ILE A 13 20.62 8.86 21.50
CA ILE A 13 20.47 8.10 22.75
C ILE A 13 19.20 8.55 23.51
N PRO A 14 18.74 7.82 24.53
CA PRO A 14 17.51 8.16 25.24
C PRO A 14 17.53 9.56 25.85
N GLU A 15 18.66 9.96 26.44
CA GLU A 15 18.86 11.30 26.99
C GLU A 15 18.75 12.36 25.90
N GLY A 16 19.34 12.09 24.73
CA GLY A 16 19.26 12.98 23.58
C GLY A 16 17.84 13.16 23.07
N THR A 17 17.05 12.10 23.12
CA THR A 17 15.63 12.12 22.73
C THR A 17 14.82 13.08 23.61
N GLU A 18 15.05 13.08 24.92
CA GLU A 18 14.39 13.99 25.83
C GLU A 18 14.87 15.44 25.66
N VAL A 19 16.17 15.67 25.47
CA VAL A 19 16.72 17.00 25.20
C VAL A 19 16.17 17.59 23.89
N TYR A 20 16.05 16.78 22.85
CA TYR A 20 15.47 17.18 21.58
C TYR A 20 14.02 17.66 21.74
N LYS A 21 13.19 16.91 22.48
CA LYS A 21 11.77 17.24 22.68
C LYS A 21 11.56 18.60 23.37
N LEU A 22 12.49 19.04 24.21
CA LEU A 22 12.40 20.34 24.90
C LEU A 22 12.58 21.53 23.95
N ASN A 23 13.52 21.44 23.00
CA ASN A 23 13.77 22.51 22.03
C ASN A 23 14.30 21.96 20.69
N PRO A 24 13.42 21.41 19.83
CA PRO A 24 13.82 20.76 18.58
C PRO A 24 14.61 21.68 17.64
N THR A 25 14.17 22.93 17.50
CA THR A 25 14.77 23.90 16.58
C THR A 25 16.21 24.22 16.96
N GLU A 26 16.46 24.50 18.24
CA GLU A 26 17.80 24.81 18.72
C GLU A 26 18.69 23.56 18.68
N PHE A 27 18.14 22.39 19.03
CA PHE A 27 18.86 21.13 18.96
C PHE A 27 19.40 20.85 17.55
N ILE A 28 18.54 20.91 16.52
CA ILE A 28 18.95 20.68 15.13
C ILE A 28 19.98 21.70 14.67
N LYS A 29 19.78 22.98 15.01
CA LYS A 29 20.69 24.06 14.64
C LYS A 29 22.09 23.83 15.22
N GLN A 30 22.18 23.51 16.51
CA GLN A 30 23.45 23.27 17.19
C GLN A 30 24.11 21.98 16.75
N LEU A 31 23.34 20.89 16.64
CA LEU A 31 23.81 19.60 16.15
C LEU A 31 24.46 19.76 14.77
N ARG A 32 23.78 20.43 13.84
CA ARG A 32 24.32 20.70 12.50
C ARG A 32 25.59 21.53 12.53
N SER A 33 25.61 22.59 13.33
CA SER A 33 26.78 23.45 13.49
C SER A 33 28.00 22.68 14.02
N ASN A 34 27.79 21.81 15.02
CA ASN A 34 28.82 20.96 15.59
C ASN A 34 29.33 19.95 14.55
N ILE A 35 28.44 19.25 13.83
CA ILE A 35 28.82 18.31 12.78
C ILE A 35 29.61 19.02 11.66
N SER A 36 29.17 20.20 11.23
CA SER A 36 29.84 21.02 10.21
C SER A 36 31.28 21.36 10.60
N SER A 37 31.49 21.71 11.87
CA SER A 37 32.82 22.03 12.41
C SER A 37 33.73 20.80 12.52
N ILE A 38 33.16 19.65 12.91
CA ILE A 38 33.88 18.40 13.13
C ILE A 38 34.27 17.71 11.81
N LEU A 39 33.42 17.77 10.78
CA LEU A 39 33.65 17.15 9.46
C LEU A 39 34.34 18.06 8.43
N PRO A 40 34.87 19.20 8.86
CA PRO A 40 34.95 20.46 8.09
C PRO A 40 34.15 20.48 6.78
N VAL A 41 32.85 20.77 6.89
CA VAL A 41 31.93 20.91 5.76
C VAL A 41 31.08 22.17 5.91
N ASP A 42 30.80 22.87 4.82
CA ASP A 42 29.95 24.06 4.84
C ASP A 42 28.56 23.76 5.48
N PRO A 43 28.09 24.56 6.44
CA PRO A 43 26.81 24.31 7.12
C PRO A 43 25.60 24.22 6.17
N GLU A 44 25.64 24.94 5.05
CA GLU A 44 24.59 24.94 4.01
C GLU A 44 24.48 23.61 3.27
N ARG A 45 25.54 22.78 3.31
CA ARG A 45 25.55 21.43 2.75
C ARG A 45 24.94 20.40 3.68
N LEU A 46 24.69 20.75 4.94
CA LEU A 46 24.00 19.88 5.89
C LEU A 46 22.54 20.33 6.03
N GLU A 47 21.62 19.45 5.69
CA GLU A 47 20.19 19.70 5.83
C GLU A 47 19.53 18.66 6.73
N SER A 48 18.68 19.11 7.64
CA SER A 48 17.85 18.24 8.47
C SER A 48 16.40 18.64 8.20
N ASN A 49 15.99 18.44 6.95
CA ASN A 49 14.67 18.80 6.45
C ASN A 49 13.80 17.54 6.48
N GLY A 50 12.75 17.52 7.30
CA GLY A 50 11.80 16.41 7.38
C GLY A 50 11.37 16.09 8.81
N PRO A 51 10.30 15.28 8.97
CA PRO A 51 9.90 14.81 10.29
C PRO A 51 10.97 13.87 10.87
N TYR A 52 11.15 13.93 12.19
CA TYR A 52 11.90 12.91 12.90
C TYR A 52 11.09 11.60 12.94
N GLN A 53 11.78 10.47 13.12
CA GLN A 53 11.14 9.18 13.35
C GLN A 53 11.39 8.70 14.77
N ILE A 54 10.49 7.85 15.26
CA ILE A 54 10.67 7.18 16.54
C ILE A 54 11.06 5.73 16.24
N ASP A 55 12.24 5.34 16.69
CA ASP A 55 12.70 3.97 16.70
C ASP A 55 12.03 3.23 17.87
N THR A 56 11.04 2.40 17.53
CA THR A 56 10.31 1.55 18.48
C THR A 56 10.94 0.17 18.65
N SER A 57 12.00 -0.15 17.90
CA SER A 57 12.71 -1.43 18.01
C SER A 57 13.61 -1.51 19.25
N VAL A 58 13.85 -0.37 19.88
CA VAL A 58 14.70 -0.18 21.06
C VAL A 58 13.86 0.30 22.24
N SER A 59 14.26 -0.11 23.45
CA SER A 59 13.64 0.34 24.70
C SER A 59 14.71 1.00 25.59
N PRO A 60 14.55 2.28 25.96
CA PRO A 60 13.43 3.17 25.63
C PRO A 60 13.40 3.60 24.15
N GLU A 61 12.24 4.05 23.66
CA GLU A 61 12.06 4.57 22.30
C GLU A 61 13.05 5.73 22.04
N GLN A 62 13.70 5.73 20.86
CA GLN A 62 14.73 6.71 20.51
C GLN A 62 14.35 7.51 19.26
N LEU A 63 14.83 8.74 19.15
CA LEU A 63 14.58 9.59 17.98
C LEU A 63 15.63 9.37 16.89
N ILE A 64 15.15 9.21 15.66
CA ILE A 64 15.95 9.22 14.44
C ILE A 64 15.72 10.55 13.73
N ILE A 65 16.80 11.28 13.48
CA ILE A 65 16.81 12.59 12.85
C ILE A 65 17.31 12.44 11.40
N PRO A 66 16.59 12.98 10.40
CA PRO A 66 17.09 13.02 9.04
C PRO A 66 18.28 13.98 8.93
N LEU A 67 19.33 13.55 8.25
CA LEU A 67 20.51 14.37 7.98
C LEU A 67 20.99 14.12 6.56
N GLN A 68 20.80 15.11 5.69
CA GLN A 68 21.26 15.11 4.32
C GLN A 68 22.60 15.84 4.20
N ILE A 69 23.51 15.27 3.42
CA ILE A 69 24.80 15.83 3.03
C ILE A 69 24.75 16.12 1.53
N LYS A 70 24.60 17.40 1.18
CA LYS A 70 24.58 17.83 -0.23
C LYS A 70 25.90 17.57 -0.92
N SER A 71 25.84 17.18 -2.19
CA SER A 71 27.01 17.15 -3.05
C SER A 71 27.49 18.56 -3.39
N THR A 72 28.68 18.64 -3.98
CA THR A 72 29.29 19.89 -4.44
C THR A 72 30.04 19.62 -5.74
N ASN A 73 30.01 20.62 -6.63
CA ASN A 73 30.79 20.61 -7.87
C ASN A 73 32.22 21.14 -7.65
N ASP A 74 32.48 21.73 -6.47
CA ASP A 74 33.79 22.24 -6.13
C ASP A 74 34.76 21.09 -5.81
N ARG A 75 35.82 20.98 -6.61
CA ARG A 75 36.84 19.94 -6.48
C ARG A 75 37.74 20.13 -5.26
N TYR A 76 37.76 21.32 -4.67
CA TYR A 76 38.52 21.61 -3.44
C TYR A 76 37.73 21.24 -2.18
N GLN A 77 36.43 21.01 -2.31
CA GLN A 77 35.59 20.58 -1.21
C GLN A 77 35.50 19.05 -1.12
N ARG A 78 35.27 18.56 0.10
CA ARG A 78 35.08 17.14 0.36
C ARG A 78 33.80 16.64 -0.30
N ASN A 79 33.91 15.52 -1.02
CA ASN A 79 32.76 14.86 -1.63
C ASN A 79 31.81 14.28 -0.56
N ALA A 80 30.52 14.17 -0.90
CA ALA A 80 29.49 13.77 0.05
C ALA A 80 29.63 12.32 0.52
N ILE A 81 30.10 11.40 -0.34
CA ILE A 81 30.30 9.99 0.02
C ILE A 81 31.37 9.80 1.10
N ASN A 82 32.48 10.54 1.04
CA ASN A 82 33.53 10.46 2.05
C ASN A 82 33.07 11.12 3.36
N LEU A 83 32.34 12.24 3.27
CA LEU A 83 31.76 12.88 4.44
C LEU A 83 30.77 11.96 5.17
N GLN A 84 29.93 11.25 4.41
CA GLN A 84 29.00 10.25 4.94
C GLN A 84 29.73 9.10 5.65
N LYS A 85 30.72 8.50 4.99
CA LYS A 85 31.50 7.39 5.58
C LYS A 85 32.24 7.81 6.84
N ASP A 86 32.85 8.98 6.82
CA ASP A 86 33.56 9.50 7.97
C ASP A 86 32.60 9.78 9.12
N LEU A 87 31.45 10.42 8.85
CA LEU A 87 30.42 10.64 9.87
C LEU A 87 29.95 9.33 10.49
N HIS A 88 29.70 8.31 9.67
CA HIS A 88 29.32 6.98 10.14
C HIS A 88 30.36 6.40 11.09
N ILE A 89 31.63 6.36 10.68
CA ILE A 89 32.74 5.83 11.48
C ILE A 89 32.94 6.64 12.76
N MET A 90 32.83 7.98 12.68
CA MET A 90 33.00 8.85 13.84
C MET A 90 31.88 8.63 14.86
N ILE A 91 30.63 8.45 14.43
CA ILE A 91 29.52 8.12 15.35
C ILE A 91 29.75 6.75 16.00
N GLN A 92 30.14 5.73 15.23
CA GLN A 92 30.42 4.40 15.79
C GLN A 92 31.58 4.39 16.80
N ASN A 93 32.55 5.28 16.62
CA ASN A 93 33.71 5.45 17.50
C ASN A 93 33.59 6.74 18.32
N LYS A 94 32.37 7.18 18.65
CA LYS A 94 32.06 8.48 19.28
C LYS A 94 32.98 8.80 20.47
N GLY A 95 33.25 7.81 21.33
CA GLY A 95 34.10 7.96 22.52
C GLY A 95 35.56 8.37 22.25
N PHE A 96 36.05 8.18 21.02
CA PHE A 96 37.42 8.53 20.60
C PHE A 96 37.47 9.70 19.61
N THR A 97 36.32 10.28 19.28
CA THR A 97 36.23 11.36 18.28
C THR A 97 35.79 12.66 18.92
N GLN A 98 35.97 13.77 18.21
CA GLN A 98 35.52 15.10 18.64
C GLN A 98 34.00 15.17 18.88
N LEU A 99 33.20 14.23 18.35
CA LEU A 99 31.75 14.17 18.60
C LEU A 99 31.42 14.05 20.09
N SER A 100 32.27 13.40 20.89
CA SER A 100 32.10 13.29 22.35
C SER A 100 32.29 14.61 23.10
N MET A 101 32.97 15.60 22.50
CA MET A 101 33.34 16.85 23.17
C MET A 101 32.25 17.93 23.10
N TYR A 102 31.27 17.79 22.21
CA TYR A 102 30.18 18.75 22.06
C TYR A 102 28.87 18.20 22.63
N GLN A 103 28.12 19.09 23.28
CA GLN A 103 26.89 18.75 24.00
C GLN A 103 25.88 18.00 23.12
N TYR A 104 25.66 18.43 21.87
CA TYR A 104 24.62 17.84 21.01
C TYR A 104 25.08 16.59 20.25
N THR A 105 26.33 16.56 19.78
CA THR A 105 26.86 15.38 19.06
C THR A 105 27.23 14.23 19.99
N SER A 106 27.50 14.50 21.27
CA SER A 106 27.72 13.46 22.27
C SER A 106 26.47 12.62 22.54
N LEU A 107 25.29 13.13 22.17
CA LEU A 107 23.99 12.47 22.30
C LEU A 107 23.65 11.55 21.11
N LEU A 108 24.54 11.41 20.13
CA LEU A 108 24.35 10.48 19.02
C LEU A 108 24.56 9.03 19.46
N ASP A 109 23.74 8.12 18.95
CA ASP A 109 23.83 6.70 19.25
C ASP A 109 24.94 6.03 18.43
N GLN A 110 25.98 5.59 19.13
CA GLN A 110 27.13 4.91 18.54
C GLN A 110 26.78 3.57 17.87
N THR A 111 25.72 2.90 18.32
CA THR A 111 25.29 1.60 17.75
C THR A 111 24.55 1.77 16.44
N TYR A 112 24.00 2.96 16.16
CA TYR A 112 23.26 3.26 14.94
C TYR A 112 24.18 3.76 13.82
N GLY A 113 25.14 4.64 14.14
CA GLY A 113 25.98 5.28 13.13
C GLY A 113 25.21 6.32 12.29
N TYR A 114 25.68 6.56 11.06
CA TYR A 114 24.89 7.25 10.03
C TYR A 114 24.30 6.20 9.09
N GLN A 115 22.98 6.20 8.89
CA GLN A 115 22.27 5.26 8.01
C GLN A 115 21.77 6.00 6.77
N GLU A 116 22.04 5.47 5.58
CA GLU A 116 21.47 6.04 4.35
C GLU A 116 19.98 5.74 4.27
N ASN A 117 19.19 6.70 3.77
CA ASN A 117 17.76 6.46 3.52
C ASN A 117 17.65 5.34 2.49
N VAL A 118 16.78 4.37 2.77
CA VAL A 118 16.68 3.19 1.92
C VAL A 118 16.06 3.57 0.57
N ASP A 119 16.85 3.54 -0.50
CA ASP A 119 16.35 3.68 -1.88
C ASP A 119 15.43 2.49 -2.20
N ILE A 120 14.38 2.71 -3.00
CA ILE A 120 13.50 1.65 -3.53
C ILE A 120 14.35 0.55 -4.18
N LYS A 121 15.44 0.90 -4.88
CA LYS A 121 16.35 -0.10 -5.46
C LYS A 121 16.96 -1.02 -4.41
N HIS A 122 17.34 -0.47 -3.26
CA HIS A 122 17.89 -1.25 -2.14
C HIS A 122 16.84 -2.19 -1.56
N ILE A 123 15.63 -1.69 -1.29
CA ILE A 123 14.49 -2.50 -0.84
C ILE A 123 14.27 -3.68 -1.79
N LEU A 124 14.30 -3.43 -3.11
CA LEU A 124 14.11 -4.47 -4.10
C LEU A 124 15.26 -5.48 -4.13
N GLN A 125 16.51 -5.03 -3.93
CA GLN A 125 17.67 -5.91 -3.89
C GLN A 125 17.66 -6.81 -2.66
N GLU A 126 17.36 -6.28 -1.49
CA GLU A 126 17.22 -7.05 -0.25
C GLU A 126 16.08 -8.07 -0.33
N ASN A 127 15.01 -7.73 -1.05
CA ASN A 127 13.81 -8.57 -1.20
C ASN A 127 13.73 -9.29 -2.56
N LYS A 128 14.87 -9.51 -3.23
CA LYS A 128 14.91 -10.07 -4.59
C LYS A 128 14.19 -11.41 -4.73
N GLY A 129 14.30 -12.28 -3.73
CA GLY A 129 13.62 -13.58 -3.72
C GLY A 129 12.09 -13.45 -3.74
N LEU A 130 11.54 -12.55 -2.91
CA LEU A 130 10.11 -12.25 -2.90
C LEU A 130 9.63 -11.68 -4.24
N ILE A 131 10.41 -10.80 -4.86
CA ILE A 131 10.06 -10.19 -6.15
C ILE A 131 10.02 -11.23 -7.26
N ILE A 132 11.02 -12.11 -7.33
CA ILE A 132 11.03 -13.21 -8.30
C ILE A 132 9.80 -14.09 -8.11
N ALA A 133 9.45 -14.44 -6.86
CA ALA A 133 8.24 -15.22 -6.58
C ALA A 133 6.96 -14.51 -7.06
N MET A 134 6.83 -13.20 -6.83
CA MET A 134 5.69 -12.42 -7.31
C MET A 134 5.59 -12.38 -8.84
N ILE A 135 6.72 -12.25 -9.53
CA ILE A 135 6.77 -12.30 -11.00
C ILE A 135 6.29 -13.67 -11.51
N ILE A 136 6.77 -14.75 -10.90
CA ILE A 136 6.36 -16.11 -11.26
C ILE A 136 4.85 -16.31 -11.05
N VAL A 137 4.32 -15.89 -9.90
CA VAL A 137 2.87 -15.97 -9.60
C VAL A 137 2.06 -15.17 -10.61
N SER A 138 2.53 -13.97 -10.98
CA SER A 138 1.90 -13.13 -12.01
C SER A 138 1.87 -13.81 -13.38
N LEU A 139 2.98 -14.45 -13.80
CA LEU A 139 3.05 -15.20 -15.05
C LEU A 139 2.10 -16.41 -15.05
N ILE A 140 2.02 -17.15 -13.94
CA ILE A 140 1.07 -18.26 -13.77
C ILE A 140 -0.37 -17.74 -13.87
N LEU A 141 -0.69 -16.60 -13.26
CA LEU A 141 -2.02 -16.00 -13.32
C LEU A 141 -2.40 -15.61 -14.75
N VAL A 142 -1.48 -15.02 -15.51
CA VAL A 142 -1.68 -14.70 -16.93
C VAL A 142 -1.93 -15.97 -17.74
N LEU A 143 -1.16 -17.05 -17.49
CA LEU A 143 -1.38 -18.33 -18.16
C LEU A 143 -2.76 -18.91 -17.85
N ILE A 144 -3.19 -18.90 -16.59
CA ILE A 144 -4.54 -19.34 -16.17
C ILE A 144 -5.62 -18.54 -16.90
N PHE A 145 -5.46 -17.22 -16.98
CA PHE A 145 -6.37 -16.35 -17.72
C PHE A 145 -6.46 -16.72 -19.20
N LEU A 146 -5.31 -16.91 -19.87
CA LEU A 146 -5.26 -17.27 -21.29
C LEU A 146 -5.94 -18.63 -21.55
N LEU A 147 -5.69 -19.62 -20.69
CA LEU A 147 -6.33 -20.95 -20.77
C LEU A 147 -7.85 -20.85 -20.56
N ALA A 148 -8.30 -20.09 -19.56
CA ALA A 148 -9.71 -19.86 -19.30
C ALA A 148 -10.40 -19.16 -20.49
N LYS A 149 -9.74 -18.15 -21.07
CA LYS A 149 -10.22 -17.40 -22.24
C LYS A 149 -10.33 -18.28 -23.49
N LYS A 150 -9.34 -19.15 -23.71
CA LYS A 150 -9.37 -20.14 -24.80
C LYS A 150 -10.51 -21.14 -24.64
N ARG A 151 -10.74 -21.62 -23.41
CA ARG A 151 -11.78 -22.61 -23.11
C ARG A 151 -13.19 -22.05 -23.23
N ASN A 152 -13.43 -20.84 -22.72
CA ASN A 152 -14.73 -20.17 -22.85
C ASN A 152 -14.55 -18.66 -23.03
N ASN A 153 -14.60 -18.20 -24.27
CA ASN A 153 -14.40 -16.79 -24.60
C ASN A 153 -15.58 -15.89 -24.15
N ARG A 154 -16.78 -16.48 -23.95
CA ARG A 154 -18.00 -15.77 -23.51
C ARG A 154 -18.06 -15.55 -22.00
N GLY A 155 -17.25 -16.26 -21.22
CA GLY A 155 -17.17 -16.07 -19.78
C GLY A 155 -16.40 -14.79 -19.42
N ASN A 156 -16.77 -14.17 -18.31
CA ASN A 156 -16.03 -13.05 -17.73
C ASN A 156 -14.76 -13.57 -17.03
N ASN A 157 -13.75 -13.97 -17.81
CA ASN A 157 -12.52 -14.54 -17.26
C ASN A 157 -11.60 -13.51 -16.60
N ILE A 158 -11.83 -12.20 -16.82
CA ILE A 158 -11.04 -11.12 -16.21
C ILE A 158 -11.24 -11.08 -14.68
N ILE A 159 -12.34 -11.66 -14.18
CA ILE A 159 -12.65 -11.78 -12.76
C ILE A 159 -11.51 -12.40 -11.93
N ILE A 160 -10.68 -13.27 -12.51
CA ILE A 160 -9.57 -13.91 -11.78
C ILE A 160 -8.54 -12.89 -11.29
N PHE A 161 -8.26 -11.85 -12.08
CA PHE A 161 -7.36 -10.77 -11.66
C PHE A 161 -7.94 -9.97 -10.50
N ARG A 162 -9.26 -9.73 -10.52
CA ARG A 162 -9.97 -9.05 -9.41
C ARG A 162 -9.83 -9.84 -8.11
N ILE A 163 -10.02 -11.15 -8.16
CA ILE A 163 -9.95 -12.03 -6.99
C ILE A 163 -8.52 -12.03 -6.43
N VAL A 164 -7.52 -12.29 -7.26
CA VAL A 164 -6.12 -12.33 -6.81
C VAL A 164 -5.69 -10.98 -6.25
N LEU A 165 -6.00 -9.87 -6.94
CA LEU A 165 -5.66 -8.53 -6.46
C LEU A 165 -6.33 -8.22 -5.12
N SER A 166 -7.60 -8.60 -4.94
CA SER A 166 -8.33 -8.38 -3.67
C SER A 166 -7.75 -9.17 -2.51
N ILE A 167 -7.35 -10.43 -2.74
CA ILE A 167 -6.73 -11.28 -1.72
C ILE A 167 -5.35 -10.73 -1.34
N VAL A 168 -4.51 -10.40 -2.32
CA VAL A 168 -3.16 -9.85 -2.07
C VAL A 168 -3.27 -8.52 -1.33
N ALA A 169 -4.16 -7.62 -1.75
CA ALA A 169 -4.39 -6.36 -1.08
C ALA A 169 -4.83 -6.57 0.38
N PHE A 170 -5.78 -7.48 0.63
CA PHE A 170 -6.24 -7.80 1.99
C PHE A 170 -5.10 -8.31 2.89
N ILE A 171 -4.25 -9.22 2.39
CA ILE A 171 -3.11 -9.75 3.15
C ILE A 171 -2.12 -8.63 3.46
N LEU A 172 -1.79 -7.78 2.48
CA LEU A 172 -0.84 -6.68 2.66
C LEU A 172 -1.37 -5.58 3.57
N ASP A 173 -2.66 -5.26 3.51
CA ASP A 173 -3.31 -4.31 4.42
C ASP A 173 -3.25 -4.83 5.86
N GLY A 174 -3.57 -6.11 6.08
CA GLY A 174 -3.47 -6.75 7.41
C GLY A 174 -2.03 -6.80 7.93
N LEU A 175 -1.06 -7.15 7.08
CA LEU A 175 0.36 -7.16 7.43
C LEU A 175 0.88 -5.75 7.74
N PHE A 176 0.43 -4.74 7.00
CA PHE A 176 0.76 -3.34 7.25
C PHE A 176 0.24 -2.92 8.64
N VAL A 177 -1.04 -3.16 8.94
CA VAL A 177 -1.60 -2.82 10.26
C VAL A 177 -0.86 -3.54 11.38
N TYR A 178 -0.56 -4.83 11.21
CA TYR A 178 0.09 -5.64 12.23
C TYR A 178 1.56 -5.26 12.49
N LYS A 179 2.36 -5.04 11.43
CA LYS A 179 3.81 -4.82 11.54
C LYS A 179 4.24 -3.36 11.56
N HIS A 180 3.46 -2.49 10.91
CA HIS A 180 3.87 -1.13 10.59
C HIS A 180 2.86 -0.06 11.01
N GLY A 181 1.65 -0.45 11.39
CA GLY A 181 0.62 0.49 11.78
C GLY A 181 1.03 1.33 13.01
N ALA A 182 1.84 0.76 13.91
CA ALA A 182 2.33 1.45 15.11
C ALA A 182 3.55 2.35 14.85
N ASP A 183 4.24 2.21 13.70
CA ASP A 183 5.41 3.03 13.36
C ASP A 183 5.02 4.52 13.29
N VAL A 184 3.79 4.80 12.83
CA VAL A 184 3.17 6.12 12.85
C VAL A 184 1.93 6.05 13.73
N LYS A 185 2.09 6.33 15.04
CA LYS A 185 1.03 6.20 16.07
C LYS A 185 -0.35 6.76 15.63
N PRO A 186 -0.45 7.94 14.97
CA PRO A 186 -1.74 8.45 14.46
C PRO A 186 -2.41 7.60 13.36
N LEU A 187 -1.66 6.80 12.59
CA LEU A 187 -2.18 5.98 11.49
C LEU A 187 -2.66 4.60 11.93
N PHE A 188 -2.24 4.12 13.10
CA PHE A 188 -2.62 2.79 13.59
C PHE A 188 -4.15 2.64 13.72
N ILE A 189 -4.80 3.55 14.46
CA ILE A 189 -6.24 3.45 14.74
C ILE A 189 -7.05 3.57 13.44
N PRO A 190 -6.85 4.58 12.56
CA PRO A 190 -7.57 4.67 11.30
C PRO A 190 -7.40 3.44 10.42
N SER A 191 -6.18 2.94 10.25
CA SER A 191 -5.90 1.78 9.40
C SER A 191 -6.56 0.51 9.93
N LEU A 192 -6.49 0.26 11.24
CA LEU A 192 -7.17 -0.87 11.87
C LEU A 192 -8.70 -0.77 11.75
N THR A 193 -9.27 0.41 12.03
CA THR A 193 -10.72 0.62 11.93
C THR A 193 -11.21 0.40 10.50
N ILE A 194 -10.56 0.97 9.50
CA ILE A 194 -10.93 0.81 8.08
C ILE A 194 -10.85 -0.67 7.69
N PHE A 195 -9.76 -1.36 8.05
CA PHE A 195 -9.54 -2.76 7.72
C PHE A 195 -10.62 -3.66 8.32
N VAL A 196 -10.87 -3.57 9.64
CA VAL A 196 -11.85 -4.41 10.34
C VAL A 196 -13.28 -4.08 9.88
N LEU A 197 -13.64 -2.80 9.84
CA LEU A 197 -14.99 -2.37 9.47
C LEU A 197 -15.35 -2.80 8.05
N SER A 198 -14.45 -2.60 7.09
CA SER A 198 -14.69 -3.00 5.70
C SER A 198 -14.82 -4.51 5.55
N THR A 199 -13.98 -5.28 6.26
CA THR A 199 -14.02 -6.74 6.23
C THR A 199 -15.35 -7.28 6.73
N CYS A 200 -15.80 -6.80 7.90
CA CYS A 200 -17.09 -7.16 8.47
C CYS A 200 -18.25 -6.74 7.57
N PHE A 201 -18.22 -5.51 7.06
CA PHE A 201 -19.26 -4.99 6.16
C PHE A 201 -19.42 -5.86 4.91
N ASN A 202 -18.31 -6.18 4.25
CA ASN A 202 -18.32 -7.01 3.05
C ASN A 202 -18.81 -8.43 3.33
N LEU A 203 -18.35 -9.06 4.42
CA LEU A 203 -18.75 -10.43 4.77
C LEU A 203 -20.25 -10.52 5.10
N LEU A 204 -20.76 -9.57 5.88
CA LEU A 204 -22.18 -9.48 6.22
C LEU A 204 -23.03 -9.26 4.97
N SER A 205 -22.60 -8.33 4.10
CA SER A 205 -23.30 -8.03 2.85
C SER A 205 -23.32 -9.24 1.91
N ALA A 206 -22.19 -9.94 1.78
CA ALA A 206 -22.08 -11.14 0.95
C ALA A 206 -23.00 -12.26 1.44
N SER A 207 -23.01 -12.49 2.75
CA SER A 207 -23.86 -13.48 3.39
C SER A 207 -25.34 -13.14 3.19
N MET A 208 -25.73 -11.88 3.38
CA MET A 208 -27.10 -11.40 3.16
C MET A 208 -27.55 -11.58 1.72
N ILE A 209 -26.69 -11.27 0.74
CA ILE A 209 -27.00 -11.49 -0.69
C ILE A 209 -27.27 -12.97 -0.96
N LEU A 210 -26.40 -13.87 -0.49
CA LEU A 210 -26.58 -15.30 -0.74
C LEU A 210 -27.84 -15.84 -0.05
N ILE A 211 -28.10 -15.43 1.18
CA ILE A 211 -29.32 -15.81 1.92
C ILE A 211 -30.55 -15.35 1.14
N PHE A 212 -30.59 -14.08 0.74
CA PHE A 212 -31.70 -13.52 -0.03
C PHE A 212 -31.94 -14.29 -1.34
N GLU A 213 -30.88 -14.58 -2.10
CA GLU A 213 -30.99 -15.34 -3.36
C GLU A 213 -31.42 -16.79 -3.15
N THR A 214 -30.99 -17.40 -2.05
CA THR A 214 -31.38 -18.78 -1.69
C THR A 214 -32.88 -18.87 -1.38
N PHE A 215 -33.48 -17.82 -0.82
CA PHE A 215 -34.91 -17.80 -0.48
C PHE A 215 -35.83 -17.29 -1.59
N GLN A 216 -35.34 -16.44 -2.49
CA GLN A 216 -36.18 -15.68 -3.43
C GLN A 216 -35.97 -16.05 -4.91
N ASN A 217 -34.99 -16.90 -5.22
CA ASN A 217 -34.63 -17.22 -6.60
C ASN A 217 -34.46 -18.74 -6.77
N ASP A 218 -35.50 -19.37 -7.34
CA ASP A 218 -35.56 -20.83 -7.58
C ASP A 218 -34.39 -21.34 -8.44
N GLU A 219 -33.95 -20.56 -9.42
CA GLU A 219 -32.81 -20.96 -10.25
C GLU A 219 -31.49 -20.92 -9.47
N PHE A 220 -31.33 -19.93 -8.59
CA PHE A 220 -30.15 -19.81 -7.74
C PHE A 220 -30.09 -20.95 -6.71
N ILE A 221 -31.17 -21.23 -5.99
CA ILE A 221 -31.19 -22.32 -4.99
C ILE A 221 -30.91 -23.68 -5.64
N ASN A 222 -31.44 -23.94 -6.85
CA ASN A 222 -31.17 -25.18 -7.56
C ASN A 222 -29.69 -25.33 -7.90
N TRP A 223 -29.03 -24.25 -8.35
CA TRP A 223 -27.58 -24.26 -8.53
C TRP A 223 -26.81 -24.38 -7.20
N PHE A 224 -27.26 -23.68 -6.15
CA PHE A 224 -26.61 -23.64 -4.83
C PHE A 224 -26.59 -25.02 -4.17
N LYS A 225 -27.67 -25.80 -4.27
CA LYS A 225 -27.76 -27.17 -3.73
C LYS A 225 -26.63 -28.08 -4.23
N SER A 226 -26.19 -27.92 -5.48
CA SER A 226 -25.10 -28.71 -6.06
C SER A 226 -23.70 -28.11 -5.83
N HIS A 227 -23.61 -26.85 -5.38
CA HIS A 227 -22.35 -26.09 -5.33
C HIS A 227 -22.15 -25.33 -4.01
N ALA A 228 -22.77 -25.77 -2.91
CA ALA A 228 -22.78 -25.07 -1.62
C ALA A 228 -21.37 -24.75 -1.12
N THR A 229 -20.42 -25.70 -1.22
CA THR A 229 -19.02 -25.48 -0.79
C THR A 229 -18.34 -24.33 -1.53
N ILE A 230 -18.52 -24.26 -2.85
CA ILE A 230 -17.93 -23.19 -3.67
C ILE A 230 -18.57 -21.84 -3.32
N SER A 231 -19.90 -21.81 -3.15
CA SER A 231 -20.60 -20.62 -2.69
C SER A 231 -20.03 -20.12 -1.36
N SER A 232 -19.89 -20.99 -0.35
CA SER A 232 -19.34 -20.63 0.96
C SER A 232 -17.92 -20.09 0.89
N ILE A 233 -17.04 -20.72 0.09
CA ILE A 233 -15.66 -20.24 -0.11
C ILE A 233 -15.69 -18.81 -0.66
N PHE A 234 -16.49 -18.55 -1.69
CA PHE A 234 -16.54 -17.22 -2.29
C PHE A 234 -17.29 -16.18 -1.46
N THR A 235 -18.22 -16.58 -0.59
CA THR A 235 -18.80 -15.70 0.43
C THR A 235 -17.76 -15.27 1.46
N LEU A 236 -16.92 -16.20 1.93
CA LEU A 236 -15.83 -15.87 2.84
C LEU A 236 -14.78 -14.99 2.16
N LEU A 237 -14.38 -15.31 0.93
CA LEU A 237 -13.45 -14.50 0.17
C LEU A 237 -14.01 -13.09 -0.12
N ALA A 238 -15.33 -12.96 -0.28
CA ALA A 238 -15.98 -11.68 -0.48
C ALA A 238 -15.80 -10.72 0.70
N ALA A 239 -15.40 -11.18 1.89
CA ALA A 239 -14.97 -10.30 2.99
C ALA A 239 -13.85 -9.33 2.54
N THR A 240 -12.99 -9.75 1.61
CA THR A 240 -11.91 -8.90 1.07
C THR A 240 -12.45 -7.81 0.14
N ASN A 241 -13.43 -8.16 -0.69
CA ASN A 241 -14.15 -7.29 -1.62
C ASN A 241 -15.45 -7.98 -2.07
N ILE A 242 -16.60 -7.30 -1.87
CA ILE A 242 -17.92 -7.84 -2.20
C ILE A 242 -18.08 -8.25 -3.67
N GLU A 243 -17.37 -7.60 -4.58
CA GLU A 243 -17.43 -7.89 -6.02
C GLU A 243 -16.82 -9.24 -6.40
N ILE A 244 -16.12 -9.91 -5.48
CA ILE A 244 -15.67 -11.31 -5.67
C ILE A 244 -16.85 -12.23 -5.93
N LEU A 245 -18.04 -11.97 -5.37
CA LEU A 245 -19.24 -12.79 -5.63
C LEU A 245 -19.58 -12.92 -7.11
N ASN A 246 -19.19 -11.95 -7.95
CA ASN A 246 -19.40 -12.02 -9.40
C ASN A 246 -18.70 -13.22 -10.06
N ILE A 247 -17.73 -13.87 -9.40
CA ILE A 247 -17.15 -15.13 -9.89
C ILE A 247 -18.21 -16.23 -10.03
N LEU A 248 -19.18 -16.29 -9.11
CA LEU A 248 -20.19 -17.34 -9.09
C LEU A 248 -21.09 -17.29 -10.33
N SER A 249 -21.27 -16.12 -10.94
CA SER A 249 -22.04 -15.93 -12.18
C SER A 249 -21.18 -15.62 -13.42
N SER A 250 -19.85 -15.63 -13.29
CA SER A 250 -18.91 -15.20 -14.34
C SER A 250 -18.79 -16.15 -15.53
N ARG A 251 -19.21 -17.41 -15.37
CA ARG A 251 -18.94 -18.53 -16.29
C ARG A 251 -17.43 -18.72 -16.55
N PHE A 252 -16.61 -18.46 -15.53
CA PHE A 252 -15.15 -18.58 -15.60
C PHE A 252 -14.72 -19.95 -16.15
N ALA A 253 -13.92 -19.92 -17.21
CA ALA A 253 -13.49 -21.09 -17.99
C ALA A 253 -14.63 -22.03 -18.48
N GLY A 254 -15.89 -21.57 -18.45
CA GLY A 254 -17.07 -22.36 -18.81
C GLY A 254 -17.41 -23.46 -17.80
N MET A 255 -16.91 -23.37 -16.57
CA MET A 255 -17.18 -24.38 -15.55
C MET A 255 -18.56 -24.16 -14.90
N ASN A 256 -19.29 -25.26 -14.68
CA ASN A 256 -20.62 -25.24 -14.02
C ASN A 256 -20.58 -24.68 -12.58
N LEU A 257 -19.40 -24.73 -11.94
CA LEU A 257 -19.12 -24.09 -10.65
C LEU A 257 -19.34 -22.56 -10.67
N PHE A 258 -19.35 -21.93 -11.84
CA PHE A 258 -19.39 -20.49 -12.02
C PHE A 258 -20.57 -20.04 -12.89
N THR A 259 -21.65 -20.80 -12.89
CA THR A 259 -22.86 -20.53 -13.68
C THR A 259 -24.07 -20.16 -12.83
N ALA A 260 -23.86 -19.66 -11.61
CA ALA A 260 -24.93 -19.21 -10.73
C ALA A 260 -25.77 -18.12 -11.42
N LYS A 261 -27.09 -18.21 -11.27
CA LYS A 261 -28.02 -17.25 -11.84
C LYS A 261 -28.49 -16.27 -10.78
N PHE A 262 -27.66 -15.25 -10.50
CA PHE A 262 -28.07 -14.15 -9.63
C PHE A 262 -29.24 -13.37 -10.23
N SER A 263 -30.18 -12.95 -9.38
CA SER A 263 -31.21 -11.99 -9.78
C SER A 263 -30.58 -10.64 -10.16
N LYS A 264 -31.29 -9.86 -10.99
CA LYS A 264 -30.87 -8.47 -11.30
C LYS A 264 -30.70 -7.62 -10.04
N LYS A 265 -31.53 -7.85 -9.02
CA LYS A 265 -31.46 -7.14 -7.74
C LYS A 265 -30.14 -7.44 -7.03
N ALA A 266 -29.72 -8.70 -6.95
CA ALA A 266 -28.44 -9.08 -6.34
C ALA A 266 -27.25 -8.51 -7.11
N GLN A 267 -27.25 -8.57 -8.44
CA GLN A 267 -26.18 -7.99 -9.26
C GLN A 267 -26.04 -6.48 -9.04
N THR A 268 -27.16 -5.75 -9.02
CA THR A 268 -27.19 -4.32 -8.71
C THR A 268 -26.70 -4.04 -7.29
N LEU A 269 -27.08 -4.86 -6.30
CA LEU A 269 -26.61 -4.71 -4.92
C LEU A 269 -25.10 -4.92 -4.82
N ILE A 270 -24.56 -5.98 -5.43
CA ILE A 270 -23.12 -6.27 -5.46
C ILE A 270 -22.36 -5.07 -6.05
N PHE A 271 -22.85 -4.50 -7.15
CA PHE A 271 -22.24 -3.33 -7.77
C PHE A 271 -22.23 -2.09 -6.86
N TRP A 272 -23.37 -1.72 -6.26
CA TRP A 272 -23.45 -0.55 -5.37
C TRP A 272 -22.66 -0.74 -4.08
N LEU A 273 -22.69 -1.94 -3.50
CA LEU A 273 -21.84 -2.27 -2.35
C LEU A 273 -20.36 -2.18 -2.71
N GLY A 274 -19.97 -2.60 -3.92
CA GLY A 274 -18.61 -2.42 -4.44
C GLY A 274 -18.20 -0.95 -4.61
N ILE A 275 -19.16 -0.05 -4.90
CA ILE A 275 -18.93 1.40 -4.86
C ILE A 275 -18.70 1.89 -3.43
N ILE A 276 -19.53 1.47 -2.49
CA ILE A 276 -19.40 1.85 -1.08
C ILE A 276 -18.04 1.37 -0.52
N THR A 277 -17.67 0.11 -0.75
CA THR A 277 -16.40 -0.45 -0.30
C THR A 277 -15.20 0.28 -0.91
N PHE A 278 -15.26 0.66 -2.18
CA PHE A 278 -14.20 1.45 -2.82
C PHE A 278 -13.98 2.80 -2.14
N ILE A 279 -15.07 3.50 -1.80
CA ILE A 279 -14.99 4.82 -1.14
C ILE A 279 -14.57 4.68 0.33
N MET A 280 -15.07 3.67 1.03
CA MET A 280 -14.83 3.49 2.47
C MET A 280 -13.49 2.82 2.80
N LYS A 281 -12.96 1.99 1.89
CA LYS A 281 -11.74 1.21 2.11
C LYS A 281 -10.62 1.61 1.15
N ASP A 282 -10.82 1.42 -0.15
CA ASP A 282 -9.71 1.46 -1.12
C ASP A 282 -9.08 2.87 -1.21
N VAL A 283 -9.92 3.92 -1.25
CA VAL A 283 -9.43 5.31 -1.28
C VAL A 283 -8.76 5.72 0.05
N PRO A 284 -9.39 5.53 1.23
CA PRO A 284 -8.74 5.81 2.52
C PRO A 284 -7.45 5.03 2.74
N GLN A 285 -7.42 3.74 2.37
CA GLN A 285 -6.22 2.91 2.51
C GLN A 285 -5.08 3.45 1.66
N PHE A 286 -5.34 3.86 0.41
CA PHE A 286 -4.33 4.49 -0.43
C PHE A 286 -3.81 5.81 0.15
N ILE A 287 -4.70 6.65 0.69
CA ILE A 287 -4.33 7.89 1.37
C ILE A 287 -3.43 7.58 2.58
N ILE A 288 -3.77 6.58 3.40
CA ILE A 288 -2.94 6.14 4.52
C ILE A 288 -1.55 5.71 4.05
N GLN A 289 -1.44 4.99 2.93
CA GLN A 289 -0.13 4.59 2.40
C GLN A 289 0.69 5.78 1.87
N ILE A 290 0.05 6.79 1.29
CA ILE A 290 0.73 8.04 0.90
C ILE A 290 1.25 8.77 2.14
N ILE A 291 0.41 8.94 3.17
CA ILE A 291 0.80 9.62 4.41
C ILE A 291 1.92 8.84 5.11
N TYR A 292 1.79 7.52 5.20
CA TYR A 292 2.84 6.67 5.79
C TYR A 292 4.16 6.83 5.04
N LYS A 293 4.14 6.88 3.70
CA LYS A 293 5.35 7.13 2.89
C LYS A 293 5.93 8.54 3.10
N SER A 294 5.09 9.56 3.32
CA SER A 294 5.59 10.91 3.59
C SER A 294 6.19 11.07 4.98
N GLU A 295 5.63 10.37 5.98
CA GLU A 295 6.14 10.39 7.36
C GLU A 295 7.36 9.47 7.54
N ILE A 296 7.37 8.28 6.92
CA ILE A 296 8.47 7.32 7.00
C ILE A 296 9.42 7.46 5.81
N THR A 297 10.29 8.48 5.88
CA THR A 297 11.30 8.79 4.87
C THR A 297 12.64 8.05 5.04
N ILE A 298 12.96 7.58 6.24
CA ILE A 298 14.30 7.08 6.60
C ILE A 298 14.42 5.56 6.43
N THR A 299 13.58 4.75 7.07
CA THR A 299 13.63 3.26 7.00
C THR A 299 12.36 2.67 6.36
N TYR A 300 12.17 2.89 5.05
CA TYR A 300 10.99 2.39 4.34
C TYR A 300 11.10 0.89 4.04
N ASN A 301 10.04 0.13 4.35
CA ASN A 301 10.03 -1.34 4.26
C ASN A 301 9.29 -1.86 3.02
N ILE A 302 9.58 -3.12 2.64
CA ILE A 302 8.95 -3.78 1.49
C ILE A 302 7.43 -3.92 1.65
N ILE A 303 6.91 -4.14 2.86
CA ILE A 303 5.48 -4.34 3.09
C ILE A 303 4.69 -3.06 2.75
N PRO A 304 4.97 -1.88 3.36
CA PRO A 304 4.35 -0.62 2.95
C PRO A 304 4.50 -0.31 1.45
N LEU A 305 5.66 -0.62 0.85
CA LEU A 305 5.87 -0.44 -0.59
C LEU A 305 4.88 -1.27 -1.42
N LEU A 306 4.75 -2.55 -1.09
CA LEU A 306 3.82 -3.45 -1.77
C LEU A 306 2.37 -3.03 -1.52
N THR A 307 2.02 -2.64 -0.29
CA THR A 307 0.67 -2.14 0.04
C THR A 307 0.33 -0.88 -0.76
N LEU A 308 1.27 0.03 -0.96
CA LEU A 308 1.09 1.22 -1.80
C LEU A 308 0.89 0.84 -3.28
N ILE A 309 1.68 -0.10 -3.81
CA ILE A 309 1.53 -0.59 -5.19
C ILE A 309 0.16 -1.27 -5.36
N THR A 310 -0.24 -2.15 -4.44
CA THR A 310 -1.49 -2.88 -4.57
C THR A 310 -2.72 -2.00 -4.38
N SER A 311 -2.68 -1.02 -3.48
CA SER A 311 -3.76 -0.03 -3.35
C SER A 311 -3.88 0.84 -4.61
N SER A 312 -2.76 1.26 -5.21
CA SER A 312 -2.75 1.96 -6.51
C SER A 312 -3.38 1.13 -7.63
N LEU A 313 -3.02 -0.15 -7.73
CA LEU A 313 -3.59 -1.08 -8.70
C LEU A 313 -5.09 -1.30 -8.47
N THR A 314 -5.51 -1.47 -7.21
CA THR A 314 -6.92 -1.64 -6.85
C THR A 314 -7.76 -0.43 -7.25
N ILE A 315 -7.27 0.80 -6.97
CA ILE A 315 -7.94 2.03 -7.39
C ILE A 315 -8.07 2.08 -8.91
N THR A 316 -6.97 1.83 -9.62
CA THR A 316 -6.95 1.85 -11.09
C THR A 316 -7.94 0.84 -11.67
N PHE A 317 -7.95 -0.39 -11.15
CA PHE A 317 -8.84 -1.45 -11.60
C PHE A 317 -10.31 -1.13 -11.33
N ASN A 318 -10.62 -0.51 -10.19
CA ASN A 318 -11.98 -0.10 -9.84
C ASN A 318 -12.46 1.08 -10.68
N ILE A 319 -11.63 2.08 -10.95
CA ILE A 319 -11.97 3.21 -11.82
C ILE A 319 -12.26 2.70 -13.23
N ILE A 320 -11.34 1.91 -13.82
CA ILE A 320 -11.51 1.37 -15.17
C ILE A 320 -12.77 0.49 -15.25
N GLY A 321 -12.96 -0.43 -14.30
CA GLY A 321 -14.11 -1.33 -14.30
C GLY A 321 -15.46 -0.62 -14.17
N LYS A 322 -15.54 0.39 -13.29
CA LYS A 322 -16.78 1.16 -13.08
C LYS A 322 -17.08 2.06 -14.29
N LEU A 323 -16.07 2.75 -14.83
CA LEU A 323 -16.23 3.53 -16.06
C LEU A 323 -16.73 2.68 -17.23
N TYR A 324 -16.12 1.51 -17.43
CA TYR A 324 -16.53 0.58 -18.48
C TYR A 324 -18.00 0.15 -18.34
N ASN A 325 -18.41 -0.25 -17.12
CA ASN A 325 -19.78 -0.66 -16.85
C ASN A 325 -20.79 0.50 -17.04
N SER A 326 -20.45 1.71 -16.59
CA SER A 326 -21.29 2.89 -16.78
C SER A 326 -21.47 3.25 -18.26
N ILE A 327 -20.41 3.13 -19.08
CA ILE A 327 -20.49 3.37 -20.53
C ILE A 327 -21.43 2.35 -21.19
N ILE A 328 -21.32 1.07 -20.84
CA ILE A 328 -22.22 0.03 -21.39
C ILE A 328 -23.67 0.31 -21.01
N GLN A 329 -23.96 0.57 -19.74
CA GLN A 329 -25.32 0.87 -19.29
C GLN A 329 -25.90 2.09 -20.01
N TRP A 330 -25.09 3.12 -20.22
CA TRP A 330 -25.51 4.30 -20.97
C TRP A 330 -25.79 3.99 -22.45
N GLN A 331 -24.98 3.14 -23.09
CA GLN A 331 -25.22 2.70 -24.47
C GLN A 331 -26.51 1.88 -24.59
N GLU A 332 -26.75 0.94 -23.68
CA GLU A 332 -27.98 0.15 -23.64
C GLU A 332 -29.22 1.05 -23.48
N HIS A 333 -29.16 2.01 -22.56
CA HIS A 333 -30.26 2.96 -22.35
C HIS A 333 -30.54 3.83 -23.58
N ARG A 334 -29.50 4.31 -24.28
CA ARG A 334 -29.68 5.04 -25.55
C ARG A 334 -30.31 4.19 -26.64
N LEU A 335 -29.94 2.92 -26.74
CA LEU A 335 -30.51 1.99 -27.73
C LEU A 335 -32.00 1.72 -27.46
N VAL A 336 -32.40 1.59 -26.19
CA VAL A 336 -33.82 1.47 -25.81
C VAL A 336 -34.59 2.71 -26.24
N ILE A 337 -34.11 3.90 -25.88
CA ILE A 337 -34.75 5.17 -26.26
C ILE A 337 -34.88 5.28 -27.79
N ALA A 338 -33.81 5.00 -28.54
CA ALA A 338 -33.82 5.08 -30.00
C ALA A 338 -34.80 4.08 -30.65
N ASN A 339 -34.98 2.91 -30.05
CA ASN A 339 -35.94 1.91 -30.52
C ASN A 339 -37.40 2.30 -30.23
N ASP A 340 -37.65 2.97 -29.10
CA ASP A 340 -38.98 3.48 -28.76
C ASP A 340 -39.37 4.65 -29.69
N PHE A 341 -38.46 5.59 -29.95
CA PHE A 341 -38.68 6.67 -30.93
C PHE A 341 -38.98 6.15 -32.36
N ASN A 342 -38.34 5.06 -32.79
CA ASN A 342 -38.58 4.46 -34.10
C ASN A 342 -39.89 3.66 -34.17
N LYS A 343 -40.44 3.21 -33.04
CA LYS A 343 -41.77 2.58 -32.99
C LYS A 343 -42.88 3.61 -33.09
N ASP A 344 -42.75 4.74 -32.42
CA ASP A 344 -43.76 5.81 -32.44
C ASP A 344 -43.89 6.43 -33.84
N ASN A 345 -42.77 6.59 -34.56
CA ASN A 345 -42.77 7.10 -35.95
C ASN A 345 -43.28 6.10 -37.02
N LYS A 346 -43.58 4.85 -36.66
CA LYS A 346 -44.17 3.85 -37.57
C LYS A 346 -45.67 3.64 -37.35
N GLN A 347 -46.25 4.28 -36.34
CA GLN A 347 -47.68 4.16 -36.00
C GLN A 347 -48.50 5.44 -36.25
N GLY A 348 -47.86 6.53 -36.69
CA GLY A 348 -48.51 7.72 -37.27
C GLY A 348 -48.26 7.78 -38.77
#